data_AF-A0A8J3CPA1-F1
#
_entry.id   AF-A0A8J3CPA1-F1
#
_cell.length_a   1.000
_cell.length_b   1.000
_cell.length_c   1.000
_cell.angle_alpha   90.00
_cell.angle_beta   90.00
_cell.angle_gamma   90.00
#
_symmetry.space_group_name_H-M   'P 1'
#
loop_
_entity.id
_entity.type
_entity.pdbx_description
1 polymer ?
#
loop_
_entity_poly.entity_id
_entity_poly.type
_entity_poly.pdbx_seq_one_letter_code
_entity_poly.pdbx_strand_id
1 'polypeptide(L)'
;MPERLREAGMSALAFERKPAVVRDAKVTGLLVAVNKTSKSHKVQRDIWQGPRGRRVLVKTVHHTLGGTEEMTLDDARSRALAVLD
;
A
#
# COMPACT_ATOMS: atom_id res chain seq x y z
N MET A 1 -3.63 2.43 17.62
CA MET A 1 -3.54 1.05 17.06
C MET A 1 -3.77 1.18 15.57
N PRO A 2 -2.85 0.79 14.66
CA PRO A 2 -3.13 0.96 13.23
C PRO A 2 -4.25 0.00 12.83
N GLU A 3 -5.29 0.55 12.21
CA GLU A 3 -6.48 -0.20 11.81
C GLU A 3 -6.11 -1.33 10.85
N ARG A 4 -6.60 -2.53 11.16
CA ARG A 4 -6.30 -3.75 10.40
C ARG A 4 -7.15 -3.76 9.12
N LEU A 5 -6.49 -3.80 7.96
CA LEU A 5 -7.13 -3.91 6.65
C LEU A 5 -7.94 -5.22 6.55
N ARG A 6 -9.27 -5.10 6.68
CA ARG A 6 -10.27 -6.11 6.30
C ARG A 6 -11.07 -5.53 5.13
N GLU A 7 -11.56 -6.37 4.21
CA GLU A 7 -12.36 -5.89 3.05
C GLU A 7 -13.56 -5.03 3.50
N ALA A 8 -14.26 -5.47 4.55
CA ALA A 8 -15.35 -4.70 5.18
C ALA A 8 -14.91 -3.34 5.77
N GLY A 9 -13.63 -3.18 6.11
CA GLY A 9 -13.06 -1.91 6.58
C GLY A 9 -12.72 -0.96 5.42
N MET A 10 -12.36 -1.48 4.24
CA MET A 10 -12.03 -0.63 3.08
C MET A 10 -13.23 0.14 2.55
N SER A 11 -14.40 -0.51 2.49
CA SER A 11 -15.66 0.11 2.08
C SER A 11 -16.19 1.10 3.13
N ALA A 12 -15.97 0.82 4.42
CA ALA A 12 -16.37 1.68 5.53
C ALA A 12 -15.49 2.94 5.73
N LEU A 13 -14.29 3.00 5.13
CA LEU A 13 -13.45 4.20 5.17
C LEU A 13 -14.16 5.35 4.43
N ALA A 14 -14.75 6.26 5.20
CA ALA A 14 -15.36 7.47 4.67
C ALA A 14 -14.27 8.35 4.02
N PHE A 15 -14.63 9.03 2.93
CA PHE A 15 -13.82 10.09 2.34
C PHE A 15 -13.85 11.31 3.28
N GLU A 16 -13.19 11.25 4.43
CA GLU A 16 -13.18 12.32 5.45
C GLU A 16 -12.33 13.54 5.05
N ARG A 17 -12.38 13.94 3.78
CA ARG A 17 -11.71 15.12 3.18
C ARG A 17 -10.18 15.20 3.35
N LYS A 18 -9.57 14.29 4.10
CA LYS A 18 -8.13 14.19 4.35
C LYS A 18 -7.59 12.90 3.74
N PRO A 19 -6.47 12.97 3.01
CA PRO A 19 -5.84 11.77 2.49
C PRO A 19 -5.35 10.89 3.64
N ALA A 20 -5.65 9.60 3.57
CA ALA A 20 -5.24 8.61 4.57
C ALA A 20 -4.51 7.45 3.91
N VAL A 21 -3.64 6.79 4.67
CA VAL A 21 -2.91 5.60 4.22
C VAL A 21 -3.20 4.48 5.20
N VAL A 22 -3.71 3.37 4.68
CA VAL A 22 -3.99 2.16 5.47
C VAL A 22 -3.07 1.04 4.99
N ARG A 23 -2.33 0.40 5.89
CA ARG A 23 -1.34 -0.63 5.53
C ARG A 23 -1.92 -2.03 5.64
N ASP A 24 -1.64 -2.89 4.67
CA ASP A 24 -2.09 -4.27 4.71
C ASP A 24 -1.39 -5.02 5.85
N ALA A 25 -2.13 -5.90 6.51
CA ALA A 25 -1.60 -6.65 7.64
C ALA A 25 -0.88 -7.95 7.23
N LYS A 26 -1.12 -8.46 6.02
CA LYS A 26 -0.55 -9.73 5.54
C LYS A 26 0.66 -9.52 4.64
N VAL A 27 0.63 -8.51 3.77
CA VAL A 27 1.70 -8.21 2.82
C VAL A 27 2.39 -6.91 3.22
N THR A 28 3.58 -7.05 3.82
CA THR A 28 4.43 -5.91 4.19
C THR A 28 4.77 -5.09 2.95
N GLY A 29 4.49 -3.78 3.01
CA GLY A 29 4.70 -2.86 1.89
C GLY A 29 3.43 -2.57 1.09
N LEU A 30 2.40 -3.43 1.14
CA LEU A 30 1.11 -3.11 0.54
C LEU A 30 0.33 -2.11 1.40
N LEU A 31 -0.25 -1.11 0.75
CA LEU A 31 -1.10 -0.10 1.37
C LEU A 31 -2.25 0.31 0.46
N VAL A 32 -3.30 0.87 1.06
CA VAL A 32 -4.38 1.58 0.38
C VAL A 32 -4.20 3.06 0.65
N ALA A 33 -4.03 3.85 -0.40
CA ALA A 33 -4.10 5.29 -0.33
C ALA A 33 -5.55 5.71 -0.55
N VAL A 34 -6.17 6.31 0.48
CA VAL A 34 -7.49 6.94 0.41
C VAL A 34 -7.27 8.40 0.09
N ASN A 35 -7.55 8.79 -1.14
CA ASN A 35 -7.53 10.19 -1.58
C ASN A 35 -8.89 10.84 -1.34
N LYS A 36 -9.02 12.11 -1.74
CA LYS A 36 -10.29 12.86 -1.59
C LYS A 36 -11.47 12.22 -2.35
N THR A 37 -11.20 11.60 -3.49
CA THR A 37 -12.23 11.09 -4.42
C THR A 37 -11.97 9.66 -4.89
N SER A 38 -10.87 9.05 -4.50
CA SER A 38 -10.48 7.72 -4.98
C SER A 38 -9.73 6.94 -3.92
N LYS A 39 -9.75 5.62 -4.05
CA LYS A 39 -8.94 4.71 -3.25
C LYS A 39 -8.11 3.86 -4.19
N SER A 40 -6.82 3.71 -3.90
CA SER A 40 -5.90 2.96 -4.76
C SER A 40 -4.98 2.06 -3.94
N HIS A 41 -4.80 0.84 -4.41
CA HIS A 41 -3.79 -0.08 -3.90
C HIS A 41 -2.40 0.37 -4.36
N LYS A 42 -1.45 0.44 -3.43
CA LYS A 42 -0.06 0.79 -3.72
C LYS A 42 0.92 -0.11 -2.97
N VAL A 43 2.10 -0.29 -3.55
CA VAL A 43 3.23 -0.97 -2.93
C VAL A 43 4.28 0.07 -2.58
N GLN A 44 4.65 0.12 -1.31
CA GLN A 44 5.78 0.87 -0.80
C GLN A 44 7.04 0.02 -0.84
N ARG A 45 8.08 0.52 -1.53
CA ARG A 45 9.41 -0.09 -1.57
C ARG A 45 10.47 0.95 -1.21
N ASP A 46 11.42 0.54 -0.39
CA ASP A 46 12.56 1.37 -0.02
C ASP A 46 13.76 1.03 -0.90
N ILE A 47 14.33 2.05 -1.53
CA ILE A 47 15.53 1.96 -2.36
C ILE A 47 16.74 2.24 -1.46
N TRP A 48 17.54 1.20 -1.25
CA TRP A 48 18.76 1.25 -0.46
C TRP A 48 19.98 1.19 -1.38
N GLN A 49 20.95 2.08 -1.16
CA GLN A 49 22.18 2.14 -1.97
C GLN A 49 23.42 1.99 -1.10
N GLY A 50 24.47 1.38 -1.66
CA GLY A 50 25.75 1.18 -1.00
C GLY A 50 26.08 -0.29 -0.69
N PRO A 51 27.29 -0.55 -0.17
CA PRO A 51 27.75 -1.90 0.11
C PRO A 51 26.95 -2.56 1.25
N ARG A 52 26.90 -3.90 1.23
CA ARG A 52 26.21 -4.70 2.26
C ARG A 52 26.73 -4.33 3.65
N GLY A 53 25.83 -4.01 4.57
CA GLY A 53 26.15 -3.56 5.94
C GLY A 53 26.36 -2.05 6.11
N ARG A 54 26.42 -1.26 5.02
CA ARG A 54 26.49 0.22 5.05
C ARG A 54 25.52 0.86 4.06
N ARG A 55 24.39 0.18 3.81
CA ARG A 55 23.36 0.71 2.92
C ARG A 55 22.70 1.93 3.55
N VAL A 56 22.50 2.96 2.75
CA VAL A 56 21.72 4.15 3.11
C VAL A 56 20.39 4.13 2.38
N LEU A 57 19.32 4.55 3.07
CA LEU A 57 18.02 4.74 2.44
C LEU A 57 18.11 5.94 1.51
N VAL A 58 17.95 5.71 0.22
CA VAL A 58 17.97 6.77 -0.80
C VAL A 58 16.59 7.35 -0.98
N LYS A 59 15.59 6.47 -1.13
CA LYS A 59 14.22 6.90 -1.44
C LYS A 59 13.21 5.82 -1.09
N THR A 60 12.06 6.24 -0.56
CA THR A 60 10.87 5.41 -0.51
C THR A 60 10.01 5.70 -1.74
N VAL A 61 9.65 4.67 -2.50
CA VAL A 61 8.79 4.79 -3.69
C VAL A 61 7.45 4.11 -3.44
N HIS A 62 6.39 4.66 -4.04
CA HIS A 62 5.05 4.07 -4.05
C HIS A 62 4.66 3.73 -5.48
N HIS A 63 4.49 2.44 -5.78
CA HIS A 63 3.98 1.96 -7.06
C HIS A 63 2.47 1.71 -6.95
N THR A 64 1.68 2.23 -7.89
CA THR A 64 0.22 2.07 -7.84
C THR A 64 -0.18 0.83 -8.63
N LEU A 65 -0.92 -0.09 -7.99
CA LEU A 65 -1.39 -1.33 -8.62
C LEU A 65 -2.73 -1.15 -9.34
N GLY A 66 -3.57 -0.23 -8.86
CA GLY A 66 -4.89 0.09 -9.42
C GLY A 66 -5.86 0.63 -8.37
N GLY A 67 -7.07 0.96 -8.80
CA GLY A 67 -8.16 1.39 -7.93
C GLY A 67 -8.73 0.25 -7.08
N THR A 68 -9.31 0.54 -5.91
CA THR A 68 -9.99 -0.49 -5.09
C THR A 68 -11.29 -1.00 -5.73
N GLU A 69 -11.79 -0.34 -6.77
CA GLU A 69 -12.97 -0.77 -7.54
C GLU A 69 -12.61 -1.71 -8.69
N GLU A 70 -11.33 -1.77 -9.08
CA GLU A 70 -10.84 -2.53 -10.23
C GLU A 70 -10.37 -3.94 -9.86
N MET A 71 -10.12 -4.20 -8.58
CA MET A 71 -9.60 -5.49 -8.09
C MET A 71 -9.95 -5.74 -6.63
N THR A 72 -9.94 -7.02 -6.25
CA THR A 72 -10.12 -7.41 -4.85
C THR A 72 -8.85 -7.18 -4.02
N LEU A 73 -8.98 -7.23 -2.68
CA LEU A 73 -7.80 -7.11 -1.80
C LEU A 73 -6.83 -8.29 -1.99
N ASP A 74 -7.35 -9.49 -2.24
CA ASP A 74 -6.51 -10.67 -2.46
C ASP A 74 -5.80 -10.64 -3.82
N ASP A 75 -6.43 -10.08 -4.87
CA ASP A 75 -5.74 -9.79 -6.14
C ASP A 75 -4.63 -8.77 -5.93
N ALA A 76 -4.90 -7.69 -5.19
CA ALA A 76 -3.91 -6.67 -4.87
C ALA A 76 -2.73 -7.26 -4.07
N ARG A 77 -2.98 -8.18 -3.14
CA ARG A 77 -1.93 -8.92 -2.42
C ARG A 77 -1.09 -9.78 -3.35
N SER A 78 -1.73 -10.53 -4.24
CA SER A 78 -1.03 -11.40 -5.20
C SER A 78 -0.12 -10.59 -6.13
N ARG A 79 -0.62 -9.45 -6.65
CA ARG A 79 0.18 -8.52 -7.46
C ARG A 79 1.29 -7.83 -6.66
N ALA A 80 1.02 -7.46 -5.41
CA ALA A 80 2.02 -6.84 -4.56
C ALA A 80 3.21 -7.77 -4.30
N LEU A 81 2.97 -9.05 -4.06
CA LEU A 81 4.04 -10.05 -3.90
C LEU A 81 4.91 -10.14 -5.14
N ALA A 82 4.33 -10.13 -6.34
CA ALA A 82 5.07 -10.14 -7.60
C ALA A 82 5.95 -8.89 -7.81
N VAL A 83 5.59 -7.74 -7.22
CA VAL A 83 6.37 -6.49 -7.30
C VAL A 83 7.43 -6.39 -6.19
N LEU A 84 7.25 -7.12 -5.09
CA LEU A 84 8.14 -7.09 -3.92
C LEU A 84 9.30 -8.08 -4.02
N ASP A 85 9.17 -9.13 -4.85
CA ASP A 85 10.31 -9.93 -5.31
C ASP A 85 11.40 -9.04 -5.96
#